data_AF-A0A4Q3KQ97-F1
#
_entry.id   AF-A0A4Q3KQ97-F1
#
_cell.length_a   1.000
_cell.length_b   1.000
_cell.length_c   1.000
_cell.angle_alpha   90.00
_cell.angle_beta   90.00
_cell.angle_gamma   90.00
#
_symmetry.space_group_name_H-M   'P 1'
#
loop_
_entity.id
_entity.type
_entity.pdbx_description
1 polymer ?
#
loop_
_entity_poly.entity_id
_entity_poly.type
_entity_poly.pdbx_seq_one_letter_code
_entity_poly.pdbx_strand_id
1 'polypeptide(L)' 'MNFPDKDQPLRLDVGMLGALLGDVLREQGGEALFARVEQVRHLAQQHRDLLQEQDAPLKRFLQDLSPPEMLEVVHAFSAY' A
#
# COMPACT_ATOMS: atom_id res chain seq x y z
N MET A 1 9.98 7.31 14.03
CA MET A 1 11.16 7.86 13.31
C MET A 1 10.97 9.36 13.16
N ASN A 2 11.94 10.19 13.58
CA ASN A 2 11.93 11.64 13.37
C ASN A 2 12.71 11.95 12.08
N PHE A 3 12.00 12.22 10.98
CA PHE A 3 12.61 12.64 9.72
C PHE A 3 12.84 14.15 9.74
N PRO A 4 14.02 14.64 9.29
CA PRO A 4 14.40 16.04 9.39
C PRO A 4 13.43 16.97 8.62
N ASP A 5 13.25 18.20 9.10
CA ASP A 5 12.28 19.20 8.58
C ASP A 5 12.36 19.43 7.06
N LYS A 6 13.54 19.27 6.46
CA LYS A 6 13.77 19.40 5.01
C LYS A 6 12.95 18.42 4.16
N ASP A 7 12.52 17.29 4.72
CA ASP A 7 11.73 16.26 4.01
C ASP A 7 10.22 16.49 4.17
N GLN A 8 9.80 17.57 4.83
CA GLN A 8 8.39 17.87 5.06
C GLN A 8 7.61 18.22 3.79
N PRO A 9 8.11 19.06 2.86
CA PRO A 9 7.41 19.32 1.59
C PRO A 9 7.21 18.03 0.78
N LEU A 10 8.24 17.21 0.67
CA LEU A 10 8.17 15.93 -0.05
C LEU A 10 7.15 14.96 0.58
N ARG A 11 7.05 14.93 1.92
CA ARG A 11 6.04 14.11 2.61
C ARG A 11 4.62 14.59 2.34
N LEU A 12 4.40 15.91 2.26
CA LEU A 12 3.11 16.47 1.90
C LEU A 12 2.73 16.11 0.46
N ASP A 13 3.68 16.23 -0.47
CA ASP A 13 3.46 15.87 -1.88
C ASP A 13 3.13 14.38 -2.03
N VAL A 14 3.90 13.50 -1.40
CA VAL A 14 3.63 12.04 -1.40
C VAL A 14 2.28 11.73 -0.75
N GLY A 15 1.92 12.43 0.33
CA GLY A 15 0.61 12.27 0.97
C GLY A 15 -0.54 12.70 0.07
N MET A 16 -0.39 13.81 -0.66
CA MET A 16 -1.37 14.30 -1.62
C MET A 16 -1.55 13.32 -2.79
N LEU A 17 -0.45 12.81 -3.36
CA LEU A 17 -0.50 11.82 -4.43
C LEU A 17 -1.13 10.51 -3.97
N GLY A 18 -0.82 10.06 -2.74
CA GLY A 18 -1.45 8.89 -2.13
C GLY A 18 -2.96 9.06 -1.91
N ALA A 19 -3.41 10.26 -1.53
CA ALA A 19 -4.83 10.57 -1.40
C ALA A 19 -5.55 10.51 -2.76
N LEU A 20 -4.99 11.15 -3.79
CA LEU A 20 -5.54 11.13 -5.15
C LEU A 20 -5.62 9.70 -5.71
N LEU A 21 -4.58 8.89 -5.51
CA LEU A 21 -4.61 7.49 -5.92
C LEU A 21 -5.67 6.71 -5.15
N GLY A 22 -5.81 6.94 -3.85
CA GLY A 22 -6.87 6.33 -3.05
C GLY A 22 -8.27 6.63 -3.61
N ASP A 23 -8.50 7.87 -4.04
CA ASP A 23 -9.75 8.27 -4.68
C ASP A 23 -9.95 7.55 -6.03
N VAL A 24 -8.92 7.48 -6.87
CA VAL A 24 -8.93 6.74 -8.14
C VAL A 24 -9.24 5.25 -7.93
N LEU A 25 -8.64 4.61 -6.92
CA LEU A 25 -8.88 3.21 -6.61
C LEU A 25 -10.33 2.94 -6.18
N ARG A 26 -10.92 3.84 -5.39
CA ARG A 26 -12.34 3.76 -5.02
C ARG A 26 -13.26 3.98 -6.20
N GLU A 27 -12.95 4.95 -7.06
CA GLU A 27 -13.77 5.26 -8.24
C GLU A 27 -13.74 4.15 -9.28
N GLN A 28 -12.58 3.54 -9.55
CA GLN A 28 -12.40 2.59 -10.65
C GLN A 28 -12.53 1.12 -10.22
N GLY A 29 -12.13 0.78 -8.99
CA GLY A 29 -12.14 -0.59 -8.47
C GLY A 29 -12.98 -0.79 -7.21
N GLY A 30 -13.61 0.26 -6.69
CA GLY A 30 -14.46 0.20 -5.52
C GLY A 30 -13.71 0.08 -4.19
N GLU A 31 -14.49 0.09 -3.10
CA GLU A 31 -13.97 0.02 -1.74
C GLU A 31 -13.20 -1.27 -1.44
N ALA A 32 -13.57 -2.39 -2.07
CA ALA A 32 -12.91 -3.68 -1.86
C ALA A 32 -11.46 -3.67 -2.38
N LEU A 33 -11.22 -3.05 -3.54
CA LEU A 33 -9.87 -2.88 -4.07
C LEU A 33 -9.05 -1.95 -3.17
N PHE A 34 -9.61 -0.79 -2.83
CA PHE A 34 -8.94 0.18 -1.94
C PHE A 34 -8.53 -0.48 -0.61
N ALA A 35 -9.44 -1.19 0.05
CA ALA A 35 -9.17 -1.88 1.31
C ALA A 35 -8.05 -2.93 1.16
N ARG A 36 -8.02 -3.68 0.06
CA ARG A 36 -6.97 -4.66 -0.22
C ARG A 36 -5.60 -4.00 -0.37
N VAL A 37 -5.52 -2.95 -1.17
CA VAL A 37 -4.28 -2.21 -1.44
C VAL A 37 -3.74 -1.60 -0.13
N GLU A 38 -4.61 -0.99 0.68
CA GLU A 38 -4.24 -0.45 1.98
C GLU A 38 -3.78 -1.53 2.96
N GLN A 39 -4.41 -2.72 2.94
CA GLN A 39 -3.98 -3.84 3.75
C GLN A 39 -2.57 -4.32 3.35
N VAL A 40 -2.27 -4.41 2.05
CA VAL A 40 -0.89 -4.70 1.57
C VAL A 40 0.08 -3.61 2.04
N ARG A 41 -0.28 -2.33 1.88
CA ARG A 41 0.57 -1.19 2.27
C ARG A 41 0.91 -1.22 3.75
N HIS A 42 -0.08 -1.47 4.61
CA HIS A 42 0.11 -1.57 6.05
C HIS A 42 1.01 -2.75 6.44
N LEU A 43 0.76 -3.94 5.87
CA LEU A 43 1.55 -5.13 6.15
C LEU A 43 3.00 -4.97 5.67
N ALA A 44 3.23 -4.34 4.51
CA ALA A 44 4.56 -4.05 3.99
C ALA A 44 5.32 -3.02 4.86
N GLN A 45 4.63 -2.00 5.36
CA GLN A 45 5.22 -1.02 6.28
C GLN A 45 5.62 -1.67 7.61
N GLN A 46 4.74 -2.49 8.19
CA GLN A 46 5.03 -3.24 9.41
C GLN A 46 6.22 -4.21 9.22
N HIS A 47 6.28 -4.90 8.08
CA HIS A 47 7.39 -5.78 7.75
C HIS A 47 8.74 -5.05 7.71
N ARG A 48 8.77 -3.87 7.07
CA ARG A 48 9.98 -3.02 7.02
C ARG A 48 10.43 -2.54 8.41
N ASP A 49 9.48 -2.15 9.25
CA ASP A 49 9.77 -1.60 10.57
C ASP A 49 10.25 -2.66 11.58
N LEU A 50 9.91 -3.93 11.35
CA LEU A 50 10.23 -5.03 12.28
C LEU A 50 11.59 -5.69 12.04
N LEU A 51 12.29 -5.47 10.91
CA LEU A 51 13.59 -6.10 10.57
C LEU A 51 13.63 -7.64 10.85
N GLN A 52 12.48 -8.32 10.88
CA GLN A 52 12.36 -9.68 11.38
C GLN A 52 11.91 -10.62 10.27
N GLU A 53 12.56 -11.78 10.19
CA GLU A 53 12.28 -12.90 9.29
C GLU A 53 10.89 -13.57 9.46
N GLN A 54 9.97 -12.92 10.16
CA GLN A 54 8.59 -13.35 10.27
C GLN A 54 7.76 -12.70 9.16
N ASP A 55 8.13 -13.06 7.93
CA ASP A 55 7.48 -12.68 6.66
C ASP A 55 6.03 -13.22 6.55
N ALA A 56 5.49 -13.81 7.62
CA ALA A 56 4.27 -14.62 7.60
C ALA A 56 2.99 -13.82 7.28
N PRO A 57 2.73 -12.62 7.85
CA PRO A 57 1.44 -11.96 7.65
C PRO A 57 1.24 -11.39 6.24
N LEU A 58 2.25 -10.68 5.70
CA LEU A 58 2.20 -10.14 4.34
C LEU A 58 2.17 -11.27 3.31
N LYS A 59 3.08 -12.26 3.45
CA LYS A 59 3.16 -13.39 2.54
C LYS A 59 1.88 -14.21 2.52
N ARG A 60 1.28 -14.49 3.68
CA ARG A 60 0.01 -15.22 3.77
C ARG A 60 -1.13 -14.44 3.12
N PHE A 61 -1.21 -13.14 3.39
CA PHE A 61 -2.24 -12.30 2.77
C PHE A 61 -2.14 -12.30 1.24
N LEU A 62 -0.93 -12.20 0.68
CA LEU A 62 -0.70 -12.27 -0.76
C LEU A 62 -1.00 -13.65 -1.34
N GLN A 63 -0.73 -14.73 -0.60
CA GLN A 63 -1.03 -16.11 -1.00
C GLN A 63 -2.53 -16.42 -1.01
N ASP A 64 -3.31 -15.74 -0.18
CA ASP A 64 -4.76 -15.91 -0.08
C ASP A 64 -5.52 -15.12 -1.17
N LEU A 65 -4.84 -14.31 -1.98
CA LEU A 65 -5.45 -13.60 -3.12
C LEU A 65 -5.71 -14.55 -4.28
N SER A 66 -6.88 -14.43 -4.89
CA SER A 66 -7.15 -15.05 -6.19
C SER A 66 -6.36 -14.33 -7.30
N PRO A 67 -6.14 -14.98 -8.45
CA PRO A 67 -5.38 -14.38 -9.56
C PRO A 67 -5.91 -13.02 -10.05
N PRO A 68 -7.24 -12.79 -10.18
CA PRO A 68 -7.77 -11.46 -10.55
C PRO A 68 -7.44 -10.39 -9.50
N GLU A 69 -7.60 -10.70 -8.22
CA GLU A 69 -7.34 -9.77 -7.12
C GLU A 69 -5.85 -9.42 -7.02
N MET A 70 -4.98 -10.39 -7.28
CA MET A 70 -3.54 -10.16 -7.36
C MET A 70 -3.17 -9.22 -8.51
N LEU A 71 -3.80 -9.36 -9.68
CA LEU A 71 -3.56 -8.49 -10.82
C LEU A 71 -4.00 -7.04 -10.54
N GLU A 72 -5.15 -6.86 -9.89
CA GLU A 72 -5.62 -5.53 -9.47
C GLU A 72 -4.66 -4.86 -8.50
N VAL A 73 -4.15 -5.61 -7.51
CA VAL A 73 -3.15 -5.11 -6.56
C VAL A 73 -1.86 -4.71 -7.28
N VAL A 74 -1.34 -5.53 -8.20
CA VAL A 74 -0.13 -5.22 -8.97
C VAL A 74 -0.31 -3.96 -9.82
N HIS A 75 -1.46 -3.81 -10.48
CA HIS A 75 -1.76 -2.60 -11.25
C HIS A 75 -1.82 -1.35 -10.35
N ALA A 76 -2.46 -1.45 -9.18
CA ALA A 76 -2.52 -0.34 -8.22
C ALA A 76 -1.12 0.10 -7.76
N PHE A 77 -0.22 -0.84 -7.46
CA PHE A 77 1.15 -0.52 -7.06
C PHE A 77 2.06 -0.07 -8.22
N SER A 78 1.72 -0.39 -9.47
CA SER A 78 2.47 0.06 -10.65
C SER A 78 2.10 1.47 -11.09
N ALA A 79 0.93 1.97 -10.66
CA ALA A 79 0.53 3.37 -10.80
C ALA A 79 1.12 4.28 -9.70
N TYR A 80 1.77 3.66 -8.70
CA TYR A 80 2.50 4.28 -7.60
C TYR A 80 3.95 4.57 -7.99
#